data_AF-A0A2H9LNU0-F1
#
_entry.id   AF-A0A2H9LNU0-F1
#
_cell.length_a   1.000
_cell.length_b   1.000
_cell.length_c   1.000
_cell.angle_alpha   90.00
_cell.angle_beta   90.00
_cell.angle_gamma   90.00
#
_symmetry.space_group_name_H-M   'P 1'
#
loop_
_entity.id
_entity.type
_entity.pdbx_description
1 polymer ?
#
loop_
_entity_poly.entity_id
_entity_poly.type
_entity_poly.pdbx_seq_one_letter_code
_entity_poly.pdbx_strand_id
1 'polypeptide(L)'
;MGGIKVYISDEAERKFRKAAMRLYGYGRGSLSTASEKAILAWLSQVSEVLDVAESIEDPVEAIYGMLSHVKRTGVELQHEAREIRAKRALEHRNAT
;
A
#
# COMPACT_ATOMS: atom_id res chain seq x y z
N MET A 1 23.10 16.63 7.05
CA MET A 1 22.15 15.51 6.90
C MET A 1 21.10 15.63 7.98
N GLY A 2 19.83 15.41 7.63
CA GLY A 2 18.75 15.25 8.61
C GLY A 2 18.80 13.86 9.26
N GLY A 3 18.20 13.73 10.43
CA GLY A 3 18.08 12.45 11.14
C GLY A 3 16.67 12.29 11.68
N ILE A 4 16.14 11.07 11.60
CA ILE A 4 14.86 10.69 12.20
C ILE A 4 15.10 9.61 13.25
N LYS A 5 14.41 9.71 14.39
CA LYS A 5 14.41 8.65 15.40
C LYS A 5 13.24 7.72 15.12
N VAL A 6 13.54 6.45 14.85
CA VAL A 6 12.53 5.44 14.53
C VAL A 6 12.60 4.32 15.56
N TYR A 7 11.44 3.87 16.02
CA TYR A 7 11.31 2.69 16.87
C TYR A 7 10.70 1.57 16.03
N ILE A 8 11.38 0.42 16.00
CA ILE A 8 10.96 -0.79 15.31
C ILE A 8 11.09 -1.96 16.29
N SER A 9 10.52 -3.12 15.95
CA SER A 9 10.70 -4.31 16.78
C SER A 9 12.17 -4.75 16.80
N ASP A 10 12.60 -5.34 17.92
CA ASP A 10 13.95 -5.88 18.08
C ASP A 10 14.30 -6.90 16.99
N GLU A 11 13.32 -7.66 16.55
CA GLU A 11 13.50 -8.63 15.48
C GLU A 11 13.82 -7.95 14.14
N ALA A 12 13.08 -6.89 13.79
CA ALA A 12 13.30 -6.13 12.57
C ALA A 12 14.66 -5.43 12.60
N GLU A 13 15.01 -4.80 13.74
CA GLU A 13 16.30 -4.16 13.96
C GLU A 13 17.45 -5.12 13.73
N ARG A 14 17.41 -6.29 14.38
CA ARG A 14 18.47 -7.30 14.30
C ARG A 14 18.64 -7.83 12.88
N LYS A 15 17.53 -8.12 12.20
CA LYS A 15 17.53 -8.60 10.80
C LYS A 15 18.10 -7.52 9.87
N PHE A 16 17.66 -6.28 10.03
CA PHE A 16 18.09 -5.15 9.23
C PHE A 16 19.59 -4.87 9.40
N ARG A 17 20.07 -4.79 10.65
CA ARG A 17 21.48 -4.59 10.96
C ARG A 17 22.36 -5.68 10.35
N LYS A 18 21.99 -6.95 10.52
CA LYS A 18 22.74 -8.07 9.95
C LYS A 18 22.80 -7.97 8.42
N ALA A 19 21.70 -7.64 7.76
CA ALA A 19 21.66 -7.49 6.30
C ALA A 19 22.50 -6.30 5.84
N ALA A 20 22.36 -5.14 6.47
CA ALA A 20 23.11 -3.93 6.17
C ALA A 20 24.62 -4.15 6.28
N MET A 21 25.07 -4.80 7.35
CA MET A 21 26.49 -5.10 7.56
C MET A 21 27.03 -6.13 6.56
N ARG A 22 26.23 -7.15 6.19
CA ARG A 22 26.63 -8.12 5.17
C ARG A 22 26.77 -7.50 3.79
N LEU A 23 25.94 -6.51 3.47
CA LEU A 23 25.89 -5.89 2.14
C LEU A 23 26.87 -4.72 1.99
N TYR A 24 27.02 -3.90 3.03
CA TYR A 24 27.80 -2.66 2.98
C TYR A 24 29.03 -2.68 3.89
N GLY A 25 29.29 -3.80 4.57
CA GLY A 25 30.43 -3.98 5.45
C GLY A 25 30.15 -3.60 6.92
N TYR A 26 31.12 -3.94 7.77
CA TYR A 26 31.02 -3.79 9.23
C TYR A 26 31.52 -2.43 9.74
N GLY A 27 31.83 -1.49 8.84
CA GLY A 27 32.31 -0.15 9.17
C GLY A 27 31.21 0.84 9.53
N ARG A 28 31.62 2.09 9.84
CA ARG A 28 30.68 3.20 10.05
C ARG A 28 29.92 3.49 8.76
N GLY A 29 28.61 3.70 8.87
CA GLY A 29 27.75 4.15 7.78
C GLY A 29 26.92 3.06 7.10
N SER A 30 27.19 1.76 7.33
CA SER A 30 26.42 0.68 6.69
C SER A 30 24.92 0.73 6.99
N LEU A 31 24.55 1.03 8.25
CA LEU A 31 23.16 1.26 8.65
C LEU A 31 22.57 2.50 7.98
N SER A 32 23.30 3.61 7.95
CA SER A 32 22.83 4.86 7.33
C SER A 32 22.57 4.66 5.83
N THR A 33 23.49 4.02 5.11
CA THR A 33 23.34 3.69 3.69
C THR A 33 22.17 2.75 3.44
N ALA A 34 22.01 1.72 4.28
CA ALA A 34 20.88 0.80 4.17
C ALA A 34 19.55 1.51 4.44
N SER A 35 19.51 2.39 5.45
CA SER A 35 18.31 3.15 5.82
C SER A 35 17.91 4.12 4.72
N GLU A 36 18.86 4.88 4.18
CA GLU A 36 18.62 5.82 3.09
C GLU A 36 18.06 5.10 1.86
N LYS A 37 18.67 3.97 1.46
CA LYS A 37 18.17 3.16 0.34
C LYS A 37 16.79 2.57 0.61
N ALA A 38 16.52 2.08 1.82
CA ALA A 38 15.21 1.54 2.17
C ALA A 38 14.13 2.63 2.15
N ILE A 39 14.43 3.82 2.67
CA ILE A 39 13.52 4.97 2.64
C ILE A 39 13.26 5.41 1.20
N LEU A 40 14.29 5.53 0.36
CA LEU A 40 14.14 5.88 -1.05
C LEU A 40 13.32 4.84 -1.82
N ALA A 41 13.57 3.55 -1.58
CA ALA A 41 12.79 2.48 -2.21
C ALA A 41 11.32 2.53 -1.79
N TRP A 42 11.05 2.76 -0.51
CA TRP A 42 9.68 2.92 -0.02
C TRP A 42 9.01 4.16 -0.60
N LEU A 43 9.69 5.31 -0.64
CA LEU A 43 9.17 6.53 -1.26
C LEU A 43 8.87 6.34 -2.75
N SER A 44 9.73 5.63 -3.49
CA SER A 44 9.47 5.30 -4.89
C SER A 44 8.25 4.41 -5.09
N GLN A 45 7.93 3.55 -4.12
CA GLN A 45 6.72 2.70 -4.18
C GLN A 45 5.45 3.48 -3.87
N VAL A 46 5.53 4.51 -3.01
CA VAL A 46 4.35 5.25 -2.54
C VAL A 46 4.14 6.55 -3.32
N SER A 47 5.17 7.11 -3.97
CA SER A 47 5.09 8.36 -4.75
C SER A 47 3.98 8.32 -5.78
N GLU A 48 3.89 7.29 -6.63
CA GLU A 48 2.82 7.23 -7.65
C GLU A 48 1.41 7.28 -7.04
N VAL A 49 1.23 6.66 -5.86
CA VAL A 49 -0.06 6.65 -5.17
C VAL A 49 -0.33 8.00 -4.50
N LEU A 50 0.68 8.60 -3.87
CA LEU A 50 0.58 9.92 -3.25
C LEU A 50 0.34 11.02 -4.28
N ASP A 51 1.11 11.03 -5.37
CA ASP A 51 1.01 12.02 -6.45
C ASP A 51 -0.37 11.95 -7.12
N VAL A 52 -0.89 10.74 -7.37
CA VAL A 52 -2.26 10.56 -7.87
C VAL A 52 -3.28 11.04 -6.84
N ALA A 53 -3.14 10.69 -5.57
CA ALA A 53 -4.06 11.11 -4.52
C ALA A 53 -4.07 12.64 -4.31
N GLU A 54 -2.91 13.29 -4.36
CA GLU A 54 -2.77 14.74 -4.25
C GLU A 54 -3.27 15.47 -5.49
N SER A 55 -3.18 14.86 -6.68
CA SER A 55 -3.69 15.44 -7.93
C SER A 55 -5.22 15.44 -8.04
N ILE A 56 -5.90 14.65 -7.21
CA ILE A 56 -7.35 14.55 -7.22
C ILE A 56 -7.93 15.49 -6.16
N GLU A 57 -8.40 16.65 -6.61
CA GLU A 57 -8.99 17.68 -5.73
C GLU A 57 -10.23 17.16 -4.97
N ASP A 58 -11.08 16.36 -5.63
CA ASP A 58 -12.19 15.63 -5.00
C ASP A 58 -12.24 14.17 -5.50
N PRO A 59 -11.77 13.20 -4.70
CA PRO A 59 -11.75 11.79 -5.09
C PRO A 59 -13.13 11.16 -5.16
N VAL A 60 -14.11 11.70 -4.43
CA VAL A 60 -15.49 11.23 -4.51
C VAL A 60 -16.09 11.63 -5.86
N GLU A 61 -15.92 12.89 -6.24
CA GLU A 61 -16.42 13.39 -7.52
C GLU A 61 -15.72 12.74 -8.72
N ALA A 62 -14.41 12.50 -8.63
CA ALA A 62 -13.67 11.77 -9.67
C ALA A 62 -14.24 10.36 -9.91
N ILE A 63 -14.59 9.63 -8.84
CA ILE A 63 -15.22 8.32 -8.93
C ILE A 63 -16.63 8.43 -9.55
N TYR A 64 -17.42 9.42 -9.14
CA TYR A 64 -18.74 9.67 -9.75
C TYR A 64 -18.64 9.98 -11.25
N GLY A 65 -17.71 10.84 -11.65
CA GLY A 65 -17.44 11.15 -13.06
C GLY A 65 -17.03 9.92 -13.86
N MET A 66 -16.13 9.09 -13.33
CA MET A 66 -15.72 7.83 -13.96
C MET A 66 -16.91 6.87 -14.15
N LEU A 67 -17.83 6.82 -13.18
CA LEU A 67 -19.01 5.96 -13.21
C LEU A 67 -20.23 6.60 -13.91
N SER A 68 -20.11 7.79 -14.49
CA SER A 68 -21.22 8.51 -15.14
C SER A 68 -21.91 7.74 -16.27
N HIS A 69 -21.21 6.81 -16.91
CA HIS A 69 -21.75 5.94 -17.96
C HIS A 69 -22.59 4.78 -17.41
N VAL A 70 -22.49 4.50 -16.11
CA VAL A 70 -23.27 3.46 -15.44
C VAL A 70 -24.66 4.01 -15.14
N LYS A 71 -25.65 3.55 -15.89
CA LYS A 71 -27.06 3.96 -15.76
C LYS A 71 -27.78 3.31 -14.58
N ARG A 72 -27.07 3.08 -13.47
CA ARG A 72 -27.60 2.47 -12.24
C ARG A 72 -27.22 3.35 -11.05
N THR A 73 -28.16 3.50 -10.14
CA THR A 73 -27.95 4.20 -8.87
C THR A 73 -27.01 3.41 -7.96
N GLY A 74 -26.38 4.10 -7.00
CA GLY A 74 -25.54 3.44 -6.00
C GLY A 74 -26.28 2.36 -5.20
N VAL A 75 -27.58 2.56 -4.94
CA VAL A 75 -28.43 1.58 -4.24
C VAL A 75 -28.64 0.32 -5.07
N GLU A 76 -28.92 0.47 -6.37
CA GLU A 76 -29.06 -0.68 -7.29
C GLU A 76 -27.75 -1.49 -7.39
N LEU A 77 -26.61 -0.81 -7.49
CA LEU A 77 -25.29 -1.45 -7.49
C LEU A 77 -25.01 -2.20 -6.17
N GLN A 78 -25.47 -1.66 -5.03
CA GLN A 78 -25.35 -2.34 -3.73
C GLN A 78 -26.20 -3.62 -3.66
N HIS A 79 -27.42 -3.60 -4.20
CA HIS A 79 -28.27 -4.79 -4.29
C HIS A 79 -27.63 -5.88 -5.15
N GLU A 80 -27.12 -5.51 -6.33
CA GLU A 80 -26.42 -6.43 -7.23
C GLU A 80 -25.16 -7.01 -6.56
N ALA A 81 -24.36 -6.18 -5.89
CA ALA A 81 -23.19 -6.64 -5.15
C ALA A 81 -23.56 -7.64 -4.03
N ARG A 82 -24.72 -7.48 -3.38
CA ARG A 82 -25.22 -8.43 -2.39
C ARG A 82 -25.59 -9.77 -3.02
N GLU A 83 -26.26 -9.77 -4.16
CA GLU A 83 -26.62 -10.99 -4.90
C GLU A 83 -25.37 -11.76 -5.37
N ILE A 84 -24.40 -11.06 -5.95
CA ILE A 84 -23.12 -11.65 -6.39
C ILE A 84 -22.40 -12.34 -5.22
N ARG A 85 -22.33 -11.69 -4.06
CA ARG A 85 -21.70 -12.27 -2.86
C ARG A 85 -22.45 -13.51 -2.36
N ALA A 86 -23.79 -13.46 -2.35
CA ALA A 86 -24.62 -14.60 -1.95
C ALA A 86 -24.42 -15.81 -2.88
N LYS A 87 -24.37 -15.58 -4.20
CA LYS A 87 -24.11 -16.61 -5.19
C LYS A 87 -22.73 -17.25 -5.01
N ARG A 88 -21.68 -16.43 -4.87
CA ARG A 88 -20.30 -16.92 -4.61
C ARG A 88 -20.19 -17.74 -3.33
N ALA A 89 -20.88 -17.32 -2.27
CA ALA A 89 -20.92 -18.08 -1.01
C ALA A 89 -21.67 -19.41 -1.15
N LEU A 90 -22.60 -19.53 -2.10
CA LEU A 90 -23.27 -20.80 -2.41
C LEU A 90 -22.36 -21.71 -3.25
N GLU A 91 -21.72 -21.16 -4.28
CA GLU A 91 -20.75 -21.88 -5.13
C GLU A 91 -19.60 -22.46 -4.29
N HIS A 92 -19.05 -21.68 -3.37
CA HIS A 92 -17.98 -22.14 -2.48
C HIS A 92 -18.42 -23.27 -1.54
N ARG A 93 -19.67 -23.22 -1.06
CA ARG A 93 -20.27 -24.28 -0.24
C ARG A 93 -20.55 -25.56 -1.02
N ASN A 94 -20.88 -25.46 -2.29
CA ASN A 94 -21.14 -26.62 -3.15
C ASN A 94 -19.85 -27.26 -3.70
N ALA A 95 -18.72 -26.55 -3.63
CA ALA A 95 -17.41 -27.04 -4.04
C ALA A 95 -16.59 -27.67 -2.90
N THR A 96 -17.11 -27.66 -1.67
CA THR A 96 -16.52 -28.27 -0.46
C THR A 96 -17.34 -29.50 -0.06
#